data_AF-A0A4V6M208-F1
#
_entry.id   AF-A0A4V6M208-F1
#
_cell.length_a   1.000
_cell.length_b   1.000
_cell.length_c   1.000
_cell.angle_alpha   90.00
_cell.angle_beta   90.00
_cell.angle_gamma   90.00
#
_symmetry.space_group_name_H-M   'P 1'
#
loop_
_entity.id
_entity.type
_entity.pdbx_description
1 polymer ?
#
loop_
_entity_poly.entity_id
_entity_poly.type
_entity_poly.pdbx_seq_one_letter_code
_entity_poly.pdbx_strand_id
1 'polypeptide(L)'
;MTLMTTTLPVNSMAACGVADWPAPAPAPVPAKSVYTECIEEENKHKWIESEKAGYDLGEGCIQRWVEKHWMGYLRARWVEHLQGKCFWVELDRGDFGLLEREFKEHKELLDTILDQLKTGKENLLVLLWAINAQIPTETVISILKALDVNSRRLVHRFEKQR
;
A
#
# COMPACT_ATOMS: atom_id res chain seq x y z
N MET A 1 -39.29 -65.77 17.36
CA MET A 1 -38.11 -65.37 16.57
C MET A 1 -37.61 -64.05 17.14
N THR A 2 -36.52 -64.12 17.90
CA THR A 2 -35.93 -63.03 18.66
C THR A 2 -34.93 -62.28 17.78
N LEU A 3 -35.07 -60.95 17.64
CA LEU A 3 -34.03 -60.09 17.08
C LEU A 3 -33.52 -59.19 18.20
N MET A 4 -32.31 -59.50 18.69
CA MET A 4 -31.56 -58.69 19.65
C MET A 4 -30.83 -57.58 18.89
N THR A 5 -31.33 -56.36 18.96
CA THR A 5 -30.64 -55.16 18.47
C THR A 5 -29.55 -54.79 19.48
N THR A 6 -28.29 -54.97 19.09
CA THR A 6 -27.13 -54.57 19.91
C THR A 6 -26.74 -53.14 19.53
N THR A 7 -27.07 -52.19 20.39
CA THR A 7 -26.64 -50.78 20.27
C THR A 7 -25.29 -50.63 20.97
N LEU A 8 -24.26 -50.21 20.22
CA LEU A 8 -22.95 -49.85 20.79
C LEU A 8 -23.04 -48.49 21.51
N PRO A 9 -22.37 -48.29 22.66
CA PRO A 9 -22.33 -46.99 23.31
C PRO A 9 -21.40 -46.02 22.54
N VAL A 10 -21.90 -44.80 22.30
CA VAL A 10 -21.12 -43.67 21.79
C VAL A 10 -20.10 -43.27 22.86
N ASN A 11 -18.82 -43.30 22.49
CA ASN A 11 -17.72 -42.81 23.30
C ASN A 11 -17.91 -41.32 23.61
N SER A 12 -17.99 -40.99 24.90
CA SER A 12 -17.86 -39.64 25.43
C SER A 12 -16.40 -39.21 25.26
N MET A 13 -16.13 -38.33 24.29
CA MET A 13 -14.84 -37.65 24.21
C MET A 13 -14.86 -36.43 25.14
N ALA A 14 -14.00 -36.49 26.14
CA ALA A 14 -13.71 -35.40 27.06
C ALA A 14 -13.31 -34.13 26.29
N ALA A 15 -13.97 -33.02 26.62
CA ALA A 15 -13.58 -31.70 26.18
C ALA A 15 -12.26 -31.32 26.84
N CYS A 16 -11.14 -31.43 26.12
CA CYS A 16 -9.91 -30.75 26.51
C CYS A 16 -10.09 -29.25 26.23
N GLY A 17 -10.06 -28.45 27.30
CA GLY A 17 -10.10 -26.99 27.21
C GLY A 17 -8.90 -26.48 26.44
N VAL A 18 -9.16 -25.77 25.34
CA VAL A 18 -8.16 -24.93 24.68
C VAL A 18 -7.86 -23.76 25.60
N ALA A 19 -6.64 -23.72 26.12
CA ALA A 19 -6.13 -22.59 26.88
C ALA A 19 -6.12 -21.33 26.00
N ASP A 20 -6.67 -20.23 26.52
CA ASP A 20 -6.57 -18.90 25.93
C ASP A 20 -5.09 -18.49 25.81
N TRP A 21 -4.49 -18.76 24.65
CA TRP A 21 -3.19 -18.21 24.31
C TRP A 21 -3.39 -16.73 23.93
N PRO A 22 -2.72 -15.77 24.60
CA PRO A 22 -2.82 -14.37 24.20
C PRO A 22 -2.30 -14.23 22.77
N ALA A 23 -3.12 -13.62 21.91
CA ALA A 23 -2.72 -13.36 20.53
C ALA A 23 -1.35 -12.64 20.50
N PRO A 24 -0.43 -13.04 19.61
CA PRO A 24 0.88 -12.40 19.52
C PRO A 24 0.70 -10.90 19.28
N ALA A 25 1.52 -10.08 19.97
CA ALA A 25 1.53 -8.65 19.76
C ALA A 25 1.73 -8.33 18.27
N PRO A 26 1.04 -7.31 17.72
CA PRO A 26 1.18 -6.95 16.33
C PRO A 26 2.66 -6.63 16.02
N ALA A 27 3.17 -7.17 14.92
CA ALA A 27 4.55 -6.95 14.50
C ALA A 27 4.84 -5.44 14.36
N PRO A 28 6.06 -4.98 14.71
CA PRO A 28 6.42 -3.57 14.57
C PRO A 28 6.34 -3.15 13.09
N VAL A 29 5.76 -1.96 12.85
CA VAL A 29 5.68 -1.40 11.49
C VAL A 29 7.11 -1.15 10.98
N PRO A 30 7.45 -1.59 9.75
CA PRO A 30 8.77 -1.34 9.19
C PRO A 30 8.99 0.16 8.91
N ALA A 31 10.14 0.68 9.33
CA ALA A 31 10.61 2.02 8.99
C ALA A 31 11.68 1.93 7.89
N LYS A 32 11.54 2.72 6.82
CA LYS A 32 12.42 2.71 5.65
C LYS A 32 12.70 4.11 5.12
N SER A 33 13.81 4.30 4.42
CA SER A 33 14.13 5.54 3.72
C SER A 33 13.73 5.45 2.25
N VAL A 34 13.00 6.46 1.77
CA VAL A 34 12.63 6.63 0.36
C VAL A 34 13.89 6.72 -0.49
N TYR A 35 14.92 7.42 -0.02
CA TYR A 35 16.16 7.59 -0.78
C TYR A 35 16.99 6.32 -0.86
N THR A 36 17.15 5.59 0.25
CA THR A 36 17.89 4.32 0.25
C THR A 36 17.23 3.29 -0.66
N GLU A 37 15.91 3.14 -0.58
CA GLU A 37 15.21 2.15 -1.39
C GLU A 37 15.13 2.58 -2.87
N CYS A 38 15.04 3.88 -3.17
CA CYS A 38 15.12 4.39 -4.53
C CYS A 38 16.42 3.96 -5.23
N ILE A 39 17.56 3.97 -4.51
CA ILE A 39 18.86 3.53 -5.08
C ILE A 39 18.81 2.05 -5.48
N GLU A 40 18.13 1.21 -4.72
CA GLU A 40 17.97 -0.21 -5.04
C GLU A 40 17.13 -0.40 -6.30
N GLU A 41 16.02 0.32 -6.43
CA GLU A 41 15.14 0.28 -7.61
C GLU A 41 15.83 0.82 -8.87
N GLU A 42 16.61 1.89 -8.75
CA GLU A 42 17.42 2.42 -9.86
C GLU A 42 18.49 1.43 -10.32
N ASN A 43 19.20 0.80 -9.38
CA ASN A 43 20.22 -0.20 -9.70
C ASN A 43 19.60 -1.42 -10.38
N LYS A 44 18.45 -1.87 -9.90
CA LYS A 44 17.68 -2.94 -10.51
C LYS A 44 17.22 -2.58 -11.91
N HIS A 45 16.71 -1.36 -12.12
CA HIS A 45 16.34 -0.88 -13.45
C HIS A 45 17.53 -0.84 -14.40
N LYS A 46 18.66 -0.24 -13.97
CA LYS A 46 19.89 -0.17 -14.76
C LYS A 46 20.38 -1.56 -15.16
N TRP A 47 20.36 -2.51 -14.22
CA TRP A 47 20.75 -3.90 -14.50
C TRP A 47 19.85 -4.52 -15.57
N ILE A 48 18.52 -4.47 -15.40
CA ILE A 48 17.56 -5.04 -16.35
C ILE A 48 17.73 -4.43 -17.75
N GLU A 49 17.88 -3.12 -17.85
CA GLU A 49 18.01 -2.45 -19.15
C GLU A 49 19.39 -2.70 -19.80
N SER A 50 20.46 -2.82 -19.01
CA SER A 50 21.79 -3.17 -19.52
C SER A 50 21.83 -4.61 -20.05
N GLU A 51 21.17 -5.54 -19.35
CA GLU A 51 21.00 -6.93 -19.83
C GLU A 51 20.26 -6.98 -21.16
N LYS A 52 19.19 -6.19 -21.32
CA LYS A 52 18.44 -6.10 -22.59
C LYS A 52 19.27 -5.49 -23.72
N ALA A 53 20.12 -4.52 -23.40
CA ALA A 53 20.96 -3.83 -24.37
C ALA A 53 22.20 -4.65 -24.78
N GLY A 54 22.62 -5.60 -23.94
CA GLY A 54 23.85 -6.38 -24.13
C GLY A 54 25.13 -5.60 -23.80
N TYR A 55 25.01 -4.44 -23.14
CA TYR A 55 26.13 -3.63 -22.66
C TYR A 55 25.66 -2.71 -21.51
N ASP A 56 26.60 -2.20 -20.72
CA ASP A 56 26.30 -1.28 -19.61
C ASP A 56 25.79 0.07 -20.12
N LEU A 57 24.57 0.43 -19.73
CA LEU A 57 23.94 1.71 -20.09
C LEU A 57 24.39 2.88 -19.21
N GLY A 58 25.11 2.60 -18.11
CA GLY A 58 25.68 3.59 -17.21
C GLY A 58 24.63 4.51 -16.55
N GLU A 59 25.10 5.67 -16.08
CA GLU A 59 24.29 6.61 -15.29
C GLU A 59 23.16 7.28 -16.09
N GLY A 60 23.32 7.39 -17.41
CA GLY A 60 22.27 7.93 -18.29
C GLY A 60 20.98 7.11 -18.28
N CYS A 61 21.05 5.82 -17.92
CA CYS A 61 19.87 4.98 -17.69
C CYS A 61 19.09 5.43 -16.44
N ILE A 62 19.80 5.77 -15.37
CA ILE A 62 19.21 6.20 -14.11
C ILE A 62 18.52 7.55 -14.28
N GLN A 63 19.14 8.49 -15.02
CA GLN A 63 18.50 9.79 -15.31
C GLN A 63 17.15 9.62 -16.04
N ARG A 64 17.10 8.76 -17.06
CA ARG A 64 15.85 8.43 -17.77
C ARG A 64 14.83 7.76 -16.87
N TRP A 65 15.28 6.94 -15.91
CA TRP A 65 14.39 6.32 -14.93
C TRP A 65 13.74 7.38 -14.05
N VAL A 66 14.52 8.33 -13.53
CA VAL A 66 14.03 9.40 -12.66
C VAL A 66 12.97 10.23 -13.38
N GLU A 67 13.25 10.67 -14.62
CA GLU A 67 12.31 11.44 -15.43
C GLU A 67 10.96 10.73 -15.64
N LYS A 68 10.97 9.40 -15.76
CA LYS A 68 9.78 8.61 -16.10
C LYS A 68 9.07 8.01 -14.90
N HIS A 69 9.79 7.65 -13.85
CA HIS A 69 9.30 6.75 -12.80
C HIS A 69 9.34 7.36 -11.39
N TRP A 70 10.12 8.42 -11.15
CA TRP A 70 10.28 9.01 -9.81
C TRP A 70 8.94 9.39 -9.16
N MET A 71 8.08 10.10 -9.89
CA MET A 71 6.79 10.56 -9.35
C MET A 71 5.85 9.39 -9.03
N GLY A 72 5.87 8.34 -9.84
CA GLY A 72 5.09 7.13 -9.59
C GLY A 72 5.60 6.35 -8.37
N TYR A 73 6.92 6.20 -8.27
CA TYR A 73 7.59 5.57 -7.13
C TYR A 73 7.29 6.31 -5.83
N LEU A 74 7.50 7.63 -5.79
CA LEU A 74 7.25 8.45 -4.61
C LEU A 74 5.78 8.40 -4.19
N ARG A 75 4.84 8.44 -5.15
CA ARG A 75 3.40 8.32 -4.87
C ARG A 75 3.05 6.98 -4.23
N ALA A 76 3.67 5.88 -4.66
CA ALA A 76 3.43 4.57 -4.04
C ALA A 76 3.88 4.55 -2.57
N ARG A 77 5.06 5.10 -2.26
CA ARG A 77 5.57 5.19 -0.87
C ARG A 77 4.75 6.12 -0.02
N TRP A 78 4.32 7.23 -0.60
CA TRP A 78 3.38 8.14 0.01
C TRP A 78 2.09 7.44 0.48
N VAL A 79 1.46 6.65 -0.40
CA VAL A 79 0.25 5.90 -0.06
C VAL A 79 0.51 4.88 1.06
N GLU A 80 1.62 4.15 1.00
CA GLU A 80 1.99 3.21 2.08
C GLU A 80 2.14 3.90 3.44
N HIS A 81 2.69 5.12 3.45
CA HIS A 81 2.82 5.95 4.64
C HIS A 81 1.48 6.35 5.24
N LEU A 82 0.61 6.89 4.38
CA LEU A 82 -0.71 7.34 4.76
C LEU A 82 -1.60 6.19 5.26
N GLN A 83 -1.41 4.99 4.71
CA GLN A 83 -2.08 3.76 5.17
C GLN A 83 -1.48 3.20 6.46
N GLY A 84 -0.35 3.74 6.95
CA GLY A 84 0.33 3.21 8.12
C GLY A 84 1.07 1.90 7.89
N LYS A 85 1.27 1.47 6.64
CA LYS A 85 1.89 0.19 6.28
C LYS A 85 3.41 0.22 6.42
N CYS A 86 4.02 1.33 6.05
CA CYS A 86 5.47 1.55 6.18
C CYS A 86 5.74 3.00 6.56
N PHE A 87 6.59 3.18 7.57
CA PHE A 87 7.01 4.51 7.98
C PHE A 87 8.21 4.96 7.13
N TRP A 88 7.96 5.86 6.19
CA TRP A 88 8.95 6.46 5.31
C TRP A 88 9.56 7.70 5.98
N VAL A 89 10.86 7.65 6.28
CA VAL A 89 11.50 8.63 7.18
C VAL A 89 11.47 10.06 6.62
N GLU A 90 11.47 10.21 5.30
CA GLU A 90 11.45 11.49 4.59
C GLU A 90 10.05 12.12 4.51
N LEU A 91 9.00 11.38 4.88
CA LEU A 91 7.63 11.85 4.88
C LEU A 91 7.22 12.39 6.25
N ASP A 92 6.14 13.17 6.30
CA ASP A 92 5.74 13.82 7.54
C ASP A 92 5.25 12.80 8.58
N ARG A 93 5.76 12.91 9.81
CA ARG A 93 5.32 12.03 10.91
C ARG A 93 3.83 12.16 11.20
N GLY A 94 3.23 13.33 11.00
CA GLY A 94 1.81 13.58 11.25
C GLY A 94 0.89 12.87 10.25
N ASP A 95 1.41 12.58 9.06
CA ASP A 95 0.69 11.93 7.97
C ASP A 95 0.69 10.40 8.08
N PHE A 96 1.58 9.84 8.90
CA PHE A 96 1.64 8.39 9.09
C PHE A 96 0.32 7.85 9.63
N GLY A 97 -0.29 6.93 8.88
CA GLY A 97 -1.58 6.34 9.22
C GLY A 97 -2.77 7.32 9.17
N LEU A 98 -2.62 8.48 8.52
CA LEU A 98 -3.69 9.48 8.40
C LEU A 98 -4.97 8.89 7.82
N LEU A 99 -4.87 8.05 6.79
CA LEU A 99 -6.05 7.51 6.11
C LEU A 99 -6.82 6.51 7.00
N GLU A 100 -6.11 5.66 7.74
CA GLU A 100 -6.74 4.74 8.70
C GLU A 100 -7.32 5.49 9.90
N ARG A 101 -6.78 6.66 10.26
CA ARG A 101 -7.28 7.49 11.37
C ARG A 101 -8.51 8.31 10.99
N GLU A 102 -8.47 8.98 9.84
CA GLU A 102 -9.48 9.96 9.41
C GLU A 102 -10.64 9.31 8.64
N PHE A 103 -10.38 8.24 7.89
CA PHE A 103 -11.38 7.58 7.04
C PHE A 103 -11.70 6.15 7.48
N LYS A 104 -11.54 5.84 8.76
CA LYS A 104 -11.81 4.51 9.33
C LYS A 104 -13.22 4.00 9.00
N GLU A 105 -14.22 4.88 9.09
CA GLU A 105 -15.62 4.58 8.81
C GLU A 105 -15.92 4.42 7.31
N HIS A 106 -14.98 4.86 6.45
CA HIS A 106 -15.09 4.82 5.00
C HIS A 106 -14.02 3.93 4.36
N LYS A 107 -13.53 2.92 5.09
CA LYS A 107 -12.42 2.07 4.67
C LYS A 107 -12.64 1.42 3.30
N GLU A 108 -13.83 0.87 3.04
CA GLU A 108 -14.13 0.23 1.75
C GLU A 108 -14.10 1.23 0.58
N LEU A 109 -14.61 2.45 0.81
CA LEU A 109 -14.58 3.53 -0.17
C LEU A 109 -13.13 4.00 -0.42
N LEU A 110 -12.37 4.16 0.66
CA LEU A 110 -10.96 4.51 0.60
C LEU A 110 -10.16 3.47 -0.22
N ASP A 111 -10.29 2.19 0.08
CA ASP A 111 -9.59 1.11 -0.63
C ASP A 111 -9.98 1.11 -2.12
N THR A 112 -11.25 1.33 -2.44
CA THR A 112 -11.73 1.43 -3.82
C THR A 112 -11.12 2.64 -4.55
N ILE A 113 -11.03 3.80 -3.89
CA ILE A 113 -10.38 4.99 -4.46
C ILE A 113 -8.89 4.73 -4.68
N LEU A 114 -8.20 4.13 -3.71
CA LEU A 114 -6.78 3.81 -3.82
C LEU A 114 -6.51 2.84 -4.97
N ASP A 115 -7.34 1.82 -5.16
CA ASP A 115 -7.18 0.89 -6.27
C ASP A 115 -7.41 1.56 -7.62
N GLN A 116 -8.37 2.49 -7.71
CA GLN A 116 -8.55 3.30 -8.91
C GLN A 116 -7.31 4.18 -9.21
N LEU A 117 -6.74 4.83 -8.19
CA LEU A 117 -5.53 5.63 -8.36
C LEU A 117 -4.31 4.78 -8.74
N LYS A 118 -4.19 3.56 -8.22
CA LYS A 118 -3.14 2.59 -8.61
C LYS A 118 -3.25 2.19 -10.09
N THR A 119 -4.45 2.14 -10.65
CA THR A 119 -4.65 1.89 -12.09
C THR A 119 -4.31 3.10 -12.98
N GLY A 120 -3.88 4.22 -12.38
CA GLY A 120 -3.51 5.44 -13.10
C GLY A 120 -4.69 6.36 -13.41
N LYS A 121 -5.87 6.12 -12.84
CA LYS A 121 -6.99 7.07 -12.99
C LYS A 121 -6.66 8.37 -12.27
N GLU A 122 -7.00 9.48 -12.92
CA GLU A 122 -6.88 10.81 -12.33
C GLU A 122 -8.02 11.08 -11.33
N ASN A 123 -7.81 12.04 -10.42
CA ASN A 123 -8.81 12.45 -9.42
C ASN A 123 -10.17 12.79 -10.06
N LEU A 124 -10.18 13.41 -11.24
CA LEU A 124 -11.40 13.74 -11.98
C LEU A 124 -12.18 12.49 -12.42
N LEU A 125 -11.48 11.45 -12.89
CA LEU A 125 -12.10 10.19 -13.29
C LEU A 125 -12.68 9.44 -12.08
N VAL A 126 -12.01 9.53 -10.93
CA VAL A 126 -12.51 8.98 -9.66
C VAL A 126 -13.79 9.72 -9.21
N LEU A 127 -13.82 11.05 -9.31
CA LEU A 127 -15.02 11.84 -9.00
C LEU A 127 -16.19 11.50 -9.93
N LEU A 128 -15.92 11.39 -11.23
CA LEU A 128 -16.95 11.02 -12.21
C LEU A 128 -17.52 9.62 -11.94
N TRP A 129 -16.66 8.67 -11.57
CA TRP A 129 -17.09 7.34 -11.14
C TRP A 129 -18.02 7.42 -9.92
N ALA A 130 -17.67 8.22 -8.91
CA ALA A 130 -18.49 8.38 -7.71
C ALA A 130 -19.89 8.92 -8.03
N ILE A 131 -19.97 9.92 -8.92
CA ILE A 131 -21.25 10.48 -9.40
C ILE A 131 -22.09 9.40 -10.10
N ASN A 132 -21.49 8.63 -11.01
CA ASN A 132 -22.18 7.57 -11.74
C ASN A 132 -22.66 6.44 -10.82
N ALA A 133 -21.90 6.14 -9.77
CA ALA A 133 -22.25 5.14 -8.75
C ALA A 133 -23.18 5.67 -7.65
N GLN A 134 -23.61 6.94 -7.72
CA GLN A 134 -24.41 7.62 -6.69
C GLN A 134 -23.78 7.60 -5.29
N ILE A 135 -22.45 7.59 -5.22
CA ILE A 135 -21.70 7.68 -3.96
C ILE A 135 -21.63 9.16 -3.53
N PRO A 136 -21.82 9.48 -2.24
CA PRO A 136 -21.66 10.85 -1.74
C PRO A 136 -20.29 11.43 -2.09
N THR A 137 -20.29 12.48 -2.93
CA THR A 137 -19.05 13.07 -3.46
C THR A 137 -18.26 13.83 -2.40
N GLU A 138 -18.89 14.31 -1.33
CA GLU A 138 -18.20 15.03 -0.24
C GLU A 138 -17.12 14.18 0.44
N THR A 139 -17.43 12.92 0.73
CA THR A 139 -16.46 11.98 1.31
C THR A 139 -15.34 11.67 0.32
N VAL A 140 -15.67 11.48 -0.96
CA VAL A 140 -14.69 11.22 -2.02
C VAL A 140 -13.74 12.41 -2.20
N ILE A 141 -14.27 13.63 -2.20
CA ILE A 141 -13.48 14.87 -2.27
C ILE A 141 -12.57 14.99 -1.06
N SER A 142 -13.07 14.68 0.15
CA SER A 142 -12.28 14.72 1.38
C SER A 142 -11.11 13.73 1.35
N ILE A 143 -11.36 12.49 0.89
CA ILE A 143 -10.32 11.48 0.69
C ILE A 143 -9.30 11.94 -0.36
N LEU A 144 -9.76 12.39 -1.53
CA LEU A 144 -8.87 12.87 -2.59
C LEU A 144 -8.05 14.08 -2.15
N LYS A 145 -8.64 14.98 -1.35
CA LYS A 145 -7.90 16.08 -0.71
C LYS A 145 -6.85 15.56 0.27
N ALA A 146 -7.17 14.63 1.16
CA ALA A 146 -6.17 14.08 2.08
C ALA A 146 -5.01 13.37 1.34
N LEU A 147 -5.30 12.76 0.18
CA LEU A 147 -4.29 12.19 -0.72
C LEU A 147 -3.48 13.28 -1.45
N ASP A 148 -4.09 14.42 -1.79
CA ASP A 148 -3.49 15.54 -2.54
C ASP A 148 -2.79 16.59 -1.67
N VAL A 149 -3.20 16.74 -0.40
CA VAL A 149 -2.59 17.59 0.66
C VAL A 149 -1.09 17.32 0.79
N ASN A 150 -0.65 16.21 0.23
CA ASN A 150 0.72 15.76 0.20
C ASN A 150 1.31 15.54 -1.20
N SER A 151 0.95 16.39 -2.14
CA SER A 151 1.78 16.68 -3.32
C SER A 151 3.13 17.33 -2.92
N ARG A 152 3.79 16.81 -1.86
CA ARG A 152 5.16 17.11 -1.49
C ARG A 152 6.07 16.62 -2.59
N ARG A 153 6.70 17.58 -3.25
CA ARG A 153 7.77 17.37 -4.22
C ARG A 153 9.03 17.00 -3.45
N LEU A 154 9.14 15.75 -2.97
CA LEU A 154 10.47 15.24 -2.65
C LEU A 154 11.25 15.26 -3.96
N VAL A 155 12.28 16.09 -3.97
CA VAL A 155 13.15 16.29 -5.12
C VAL A 155 14.07 15.09 -5.20
N HIS A 156 14.19 14.50 -6.39
CA HIS A 156 15.15 13.43 -6.59
C HIS A 156 16.58 13.97 -6.51
N ARG A 157 17.56 13.14 -6.12
CA ARG A 157 18.96 13.61 -5.92
C ARG A 157 19.57 14.27 -7.17
N PHE A 158 19.09 13.95 -8.38
CA PHE A 158 19.55 14.54 -9.64
C PHE A 158 18.90 15.89 -9.99
N GLU A 159 17.77 16.24 -9.37
CA GLU A 159 17.12 17.54 -9.61
C GLU A 159 17.77 18.69 -8.81
N LYS A 160 18.65 18.39 -7.84
CA LYS A 160 19.41 19.40 -7.06
C LYS A 160 20.57 20.07 -7.81
N GLN A 161 20.91 19.63 -9.02
CA GLN A 161 22.11 20.06 -9.75
C GLN A 161 21.84 20.89 -11.02
N ARG A 162 20.65 21.48 -11.16
CA ARG A 162 20.32 22.35 -12.30
C ARG A 162 20.31 23.82 -11.93
#